data_AF-A0A1I3I6Q2-F1
#
_entry.id   AF-A0A1I3I6Q2-F1
#
_cell.length_a   1.000
_cell.length_b   1.000
_cell.length_c   1.000
_cell.angle_alpha   90.00
_cell.angle_beta   90.00
_cell.angle_gamma   90.00
#
_symmetry.space_group_name_H-M   'P 1'
#
loop_
_entity.id
_entity.type
_entity.pdbx_description
1 polymer ?
#
loop_
_entity_poly.entity_id
_entity_poly.type
_entity_poly.pdbx_seq_one_letter_code
_entity_poly.pdbx_strand_id
1 'polypeptide(L)'
;MTCKYKHLTLDARQEIQKGLKDGKTFTEIGEIVGKDPSTISKEVRAHLITEQTGTRSRSFNPCKKRNTCTHERDVCESCFNAFSFRNTYCSTCGMCTIKCDEFEEEICQKLKKPPYVCNGCKQIRSCTLEKKKYDAKKAQKDYEELRSESREGIDLTPEELRRIDDVVSPLVKQGQSIHQICVNNADEIMVDERSIYNYIDAGILTVGNLDLPRKVRYRKRKQKKVVHVDKKCHLGRTYEDFLAFMEAHPDYAVVEMDSVEGTRDSTKVLLTIYFRDSSLMLAFLREANTARSVTDVFDELDEMLGREQFKKLFPVILTDRGSEFTDPASIEFDKEGKRRTYIFYCDPQRSNQKGGIEVTHEFIRRILPKGTSFKYLKQEQVELMMNHINSYARKKLNDRSANQLFSFFHGDEVATKLGIKAIPSNEIILKPELLNQ
;
A
#
# COMPACT_ATOMS: atom_id res chain seq x y z
N MET A 1 20.01 10.05 24.63
CA MET A 1 20.90 11.18 24.27
C MET A 1 20.06 12.26 23.58
N THR A 2 19.77 13.36 24.26
CA THR A 2 19.05 14.50 23.66
C THR A 2 19.96 15.15 22.63
N CYS A 3 19.56 15.11 21.35
CA CYS A 3 20.37 15.60 20.24
C CYS A 3 20.74 17.07 20.46
N LYS A 4 22.02 17.34 20.75
CA LYS A 4 22.54 18.66 21.20
C LYS A 4 22.46 19.74 20.12
N TYR A 5 22.17 19.36 18.87
CA TYR A 5 22.08 20.25 17.73
C TYR A 5 20.69 20.18 17.08
N LYS A 6 19.72 20.92 17.63
CA LYS A 6 18.41 21.07 16.98
C LYS A 6 18.59 21.83 15.66
N HIS A 7 18.11 21.26 14.56
CA HIS A 7 18.02 21.92 13.25
C HIS A 7 17.31 23.28 13.38
N LEU A 8 17.64 24.23 12.51
CA LEU A 8 16.90 25.49 12.43
C LEU A 8 15.47 25.20 11.95
N THR A 9 14.48 25.75 12.65
CA THR A 9 13.08 25.71 12.24
C THR A 9 12.79 26.83 11.23
N LEU A 10 11.65 26.75 10.54
CA LEU A 10 11.20 27.81 9.65
C LEU A 10 11.06 29.15 10.41
N ASP A 11 10.50 29.13 11.62
CA ASP A 11 10.35 30.34 12.45
C ASP A 11 11.70 30.96 12.80
N ALA A 12 12.68 30.14 13.17
CA ALA A 12 14.05 30.59 13.41
C ALA A 12 14.66 31.26 12.15
N ARG A 13 14.45 30.67 10.96
CA ARG A 13 14.89 31.26 9.69
C ARG A 13 14.18 32.57 9.37
N GLN A 14 12.89 32.68 9.70
CA GLN A 14 12.13 33.92 9.53
C GLN A 14 12.64 35.04 10.45
N GLU A 15 12.97 34.72 11.71
CA GLU A 15 13.61 35.66 12.64
C GLU A 15 15.00 36.10 12.16
N ILE A 16 15.80 35.18 11.59
CA ILE A 16 17.06 35.54 10.92
C ILE A 16 16.79 36.54 9.78
N GLN A 17 15.86 36.23 8.87
CA GLN A 17 15.53 37.11 7.74
C GLN A 17 15.05 38.50 8.20
N LYS A 18 14.26 38.56 9.28
CA LYS A 18 13.79 39.80 9.89
C LYS A 18 14.95 40.60 10.50
N GLY A 19 15.79 39.97 11.33
CA GLY A 19 16.96 40.63 11.91
C GLY A 19 17.93 41.16 10.86
N LEU A 20 18.12 40.43 9.75
CA LEU A 20 18.91 40.89 8.60
C LEU A 20 18.29 42.11 7.89
N LYS A 21 16.96 42.21 7.82
CA LYS A 21 16.26 43.39 7.28
C LYS A 21 16.38 44.59 8.21
N ASP A 22 16.34 44.36 9.52
CA ASP A 22 16.48 45.39 10.54
C ASP A 22 17.95 45.87 10.71
N GLY A 23 18.90 45.20 10.06
CA GLY A 23 20.33 45.56 10.10
C GLY A 23 21.06 45.08 11.36
N LYS A 24 20.51 44.08 12.07
CA LYS A 24 21.13 43.48 13.26
C LYS A 24 22.38 42.68 12.90
N THR A 25 23.33 42.62 13.84
CA THR A 25 24.52 41.78 13.78
C THR A 25 24.17 40.30 13.98
N PHE A 26 25.06 39.38 13.56
CA PHE A 26 24.85 37.95 13.81
C PHE A 26 24.79 37.60 15.29
N THR A 27 25.42 38.39 16.16
CA THR A 27 25.35 38.24 17.62
C THR A 27 23.93 38.50 18.12
N GLU A 28 23.36 39.65 17.78
CA GLU A 28 22.00 40.02 18.18
C GLU A 28 20.95 39.06 17.58
N ILE A 29 21.14 38.60 16.35
CA ILE A 29 20.26 37.59 15.73
C ILE A 29 20.39 36.25 16.45
N GLY A 30 21.61 35.87 16.83
CA GLY A 30 21.88 34.64 17.58
C GLY A 30 21.18 34.62 18.95
N GLU A 31 21.19 35.75 19.66
CA GLU A 31 20.49 35.92 20.94
C GLU A 31 18.97 35.75 20.80
N ILE A 32 18.37 36.32 19.75
CA ILE A 32 16.92 36.21 19.48
C ILE A 32 16.53 34.76 19.16
N VAL A 33 17.32 34.08 18.34
CA VAL A 33 17.01 32.73 17.84
C VAL A 33 17.48 31.63 18.82
N GLY A 34 18.28 31.99 19.83
CA GLY A 34 18.89 31.05 20.77
C GLY A 34 19.95 30.16 20.11
N LYS A 35 20.76 30.74 19.20
CA LYS A 35 21.79 30.03 18.43
C LYS A 35 23.10 30.80 18.42
N ASP A 36 24.21 30.06 18.30
CA ASP A 36 25.53 30.67 18.20
C ASP A 36 25.65 31.55 16.93
N PRO A 37 26.29 32.73 16.99
CA PRO A 37 26.43 33.62 15.83
C PRO A 37 27.10 32.97 14.62
N SER A 38 27.99 31.97 14.84
CA SER A 38 28.60 31.20 13.76
C SER A 38 27.58 30.31 13.04
N THR A 39 26.54 29.84 13.73
CA THR A 39 25.44 29.06 13.13
C THR A 39 24.64 29.95 12.19
N ILE A 40 24.30 31.16 12.63
CA ILE A 40 23.61 32.16 11.80
C ILE A 40 24.47 32.51 10.59
N SER A 41 25.77 32.72 10.78
CA SER A 41 26.68 33.03 9.68
C SER A 41 26.81 31.88 8.66
N LYS A 42 26.82 30.62 9.10
CA LYS A 42 26.87 29.44 8.21
C LYS A 42 25.57 29.31 7.42
N GLU A 43 24.42 29.40 8.10
CA GLU A 43 23.09 29.37 7.49
C GLU A 43 22.92 30.44 6.42
N VAL A 44 23.24 31.70 6.74
CA VAL A 44 23.10 32.82 5.79
C VAL A 44 23.99 32.62 4.56
N ARG A 45 25.23 32.16 4.74
CA ARG A 45 26.16 31.91 3.62
C ARG A 45 25.75 30.73 2.76
N ALA A 46 25.22 29.66 3.36
CA ALA A 46 24.80 28.47 2.64
C ALA A 46 23.59 28.71 1.72
N HIS A 47 22.71 29.65 2.08
CA HIS A 47 21.47 29.94 1.36
C HIS A 47 21.42 31.37 0.79
N LEU A 48 22.55 31.86 0.26
CA LEU A 48 22.60 33.16 -0.43
C LEU A 48 21.92 33.09 -1.79
N ILE A 49 20.96 33.97 -2.02
CA ILE A 49 20.31 34.17 -3.31
C ILE A 49 20.96 35.37 -3.99
N THR A 50 21.52 35.14 -5.18
CA THR A 50 22.09 36.20 -6.01
C THR A 50 21.05 36.75 -6.97
N GLU A 51 20.92 38.08 -7.01
CA GLU A 51 20.01 38.79 -7.90
C GLU A 51 20.75 39.88 -8.68
N GLN A 52 20.77 39.74 -10.01
CA GLN A 52 21.29 40.74 -10.94
C GLN A 52 20.19 41.72 -11.35
N THR A 53 19.69 42.47 -10.37
CA THR A 53 18.59 43.42 -10.57
C THR A 53 19.10 44.86 -10.56
N GLY A 54 18.45 45.72 -11.36
CA GLY A 54 18.67 47.17 -11.34
C GLY A 54 17.83 47.87 -10.26
N THR A 55 17.50 49.13 -10.55
CA THR A 55 16.53 49.96 -9.83
C THR A 55 15.29 50.17 -10.70
N ARG A 56 14.27 50.86 -10.19
CA ARG A 56 13.07 51.19 -10.99
C ARG A 56 13.41 52.01 -12.25
N SER A 57 14.46 52.83 -12.19
CA SER A 57 14.83 53.78 -13.26
C SER A 57 16.11 53.42 -14.00
N ARG A 58 16.84 52.38 -13.57
CA ARG A 58 18.10 51.94 -14.19
C ARG A 58 18.17 50.43 -14.20
N SER A 59 18.59 49.84 -15.32
CA SER A 59 18.83 48.41 -15.40
C SER A 59 19.99 47.98 -14.48
N PHE A 60 20.16 46.66 -14.34
CA PHE A 60 21.33 46.10 -13.69
C PHE A 60 22.58 46.57 -14.44
N ASN A 61 23.51 47.18 -13.72
CA ASN A 61 24.78 47.63 -14.28
C ASN A 61 25.84 47.59 -13.18
N PRO A 62 26.67 46.53 -13.15
CA PRO A 62 27.75 46.40 -12.21
C PRO A 62 29.04 47.10 -12.68
N CYS A 63 29.05 47.82 -13.81
CA CYS A 63 30.26 48.47 -14.31
C CYS A 63 30.78 49.53 -13.33
N LYS A 64 32.06 49.49 -13.01
CA LYS A 64 32.77 50.46 -12.16
C LYS A 64 32.72 51.88 -12.73
N LYS A 65 32.80 52.00 -14.06
CA LYS A 65 32.71 53.28 -14.78
C LYS A 65 31.26 53.79 -14.95
N ARG A 66 30.22 53.13 -14.41
CA ARG A 66 28.80 53.44 -14.70
C ARG A 66 28.37 54.88 -14.42
N ASN A 67 29.02 55.58 -13.49
CA ASN A 67 28.66 56.98 -13.17
C ASN A 67 29.47 58.02 -13.96
N THR A 68 30.56 57.60 -14.63
CA THR A 68 31.51 58.46 -15.33
C THR A 68 31.68 58.06 -16.79
N CYS A 69 30.93 57.07 -17.27
CA CYS A 69 31.00 56.57 -18.63
C CYS A 69 30.50 57.62 -19.62
N THR A 70 31.32 57.91 -20.63
CA THR A 70 31.05 58.89 -21.69
C THR A 70 30.53 58.26 -22.98
N HIS A 71 30.43 56.93 -23.05
CA HIS A 71 29.91 56.22 -24.22
C HIS A 71 28.42 56.51 -24.43
N GLU A 72 28.06 56.91 -25.64
CA GLU A 72 26.73 57.33 -26.07
C GLU A 72 26.28 56.52 -27.30
N ARG A 73 25.74 55.32 -27.05
CA ARG A 73 25.17 54.42 -28.07
C ARG A 73 26.18 53.88 -29.10
N ASP A 74 27.47 53.95 -28.80
CA ASP A 74 28.59 53.54 -29.65
C ASP A 74 29.16 52.15 -29.28
N VAL A 75 28.85 51.66 -28.08
CA VAL A 75 29.33 50.34 -27.59
C VAL A 75 28.64 49.16 -28.28
N CYS A 76 27.41 49.31 -28.78
CA CYS A 76 26.66 48.22 -29.40
C CYS A 76 26.55 48.48 -30.91
N GLU A 77 26.93 47.52 -31.75
CA GLU A 77 26.78 47.61 -33.22
C GLU A 77 25.33 47.94 -33.64
N SER A 78 24.35 47.41 -32.91
CA SER A 78 22.92 47.75 -33.05
C SER A 78 22.31 47.92 -31.66
N CYS A 79 22.14 49.17 -31.23
CA CYS A 79 21.60 49.47 -29.91
C CYS A 79 20.09 49.25 -29.86
N PHE A 80 19.64 48.19 -29.18
CA PHE A 80 18.22 47.87 -29.00
C PHE A 80 17.40 48.97 -28.28
N ASN A 81 18.06 49.91 -27.59
CA ASN A 81 17.42 51.09 -26.98
C ASN A 81 17.23 52.27 -27.94
N ALA A 82 17.43 52.08 -29.26
CA ALA A 82 17.30 53.13 -30.28
C ALA A 82 15.92 53.83 -30.34
N PHE A 83 14.87 53.23 -29.78
CA PHE A 83 13.52 53.81 -29.73
C PHE A 83 13.29 54.82 -28.59
N SER A 84 14.28 55.05 -27.70
CA SER A 84 14.17 56.04 -26.64
C SER A 84 14.67 57.41 -27.13
N PHE A 85 13.76 58.39 -27.24
CA PHE A 85 14.00 59.73 -27.81
C PHE A 85 14.91 60.68 -26.98
N ARG A 86 15.80 60.16 -26.12
CA ARG A 86 16.74 60.99 -25.33
C ARG A 86 18.15 60.39 -25.35
N ASN A 87 19.17 61.27 -25.36
CA ASN A 87 20.58 60.91 -25.24
C ASN A 87 20.79 60.03 -24.00
N THR A 88 20.93 58.73 -24.24
CA THR A 88 20.97 57.70 -23.19
C THR A 88 22.37 57.11 -23.21
N TYR A 89 23.17 57.44 -22.19
CA TYR A 89 24.50 56.88 -22.01
C TYR A 89 24.46 55.35 -21.93
N CYS A 90 25.46 54.66 -22.47
CA CYS A 90 25.57 53.20 -22.39
C CYS A 90 25.53 52.69 -20.94
N SER A 91 25.96 53.51 -19.96
CA SER A 91 25.84 53.20 -18.54
C SER A 91 24.41 53.01 -18.01
N THR A 92 23.39 53.43 -18.75
CA THR A 92 21.99 53.27 -18.35
C THR A 92 21.27 52.12 -19.04
N CYS A 93 21.87 51.50 -20.08
CA CYS A 93 21.25 50.36 -20.78
C CYS A 93 21.52 49.03 -20.07
N GLY A 94 22.66 48.88 -19.39
CA GLY A 94 23.04 47.65 -18.68
C GLY A 94 23.65 46.56 -19.55
N MET A 95 23.75 46.77 -20.87
CA MET A 95 24.37 45.83 -21.82
C MET A 95 25.90 45.87 -21.82
N CYS A 96 26.51 46.79 -21.06
CA CYS A 96 27.96 46.92 -20.96
C CYS A 96 28.63 45.63 -20.46
N THR A 97 27.93 44.80 -19.69
CA THR A 97 28.46 43.51 -19.20
C THR A 97 28.76 42.51 -20.33
N ILE A 98 28.14 42.69 -21.51
CA ILE A 98 28.24 41.76 -22.64
C ILE A 98 28.94 42.41 -23.84
N LYS A 99 28.73 43.71 -24.04
CA LYS A 99 29.08 44.41 -25.29
C LYS A 99 30.24 45.41 -25.19
N CYS A 100 30.75 45.70 -24.00
CA CYS A 100 31.76 46.73 -23.79
C CYS A 100 33.13 46.11 -23.48
N ASP A 101 34.12 46.34 -24.33
CA ASP A 101 35.50 45.85 -24.12
C ASP A 101 36.19 46.55 -22.93
N GLU A 102 35.73 47.75 -22.58
CA GLU A 102 36.21 48.53 -21.44
C GLU A 102 35.49 48.22 -20.10
N PHE A 103 34.65 47.19 -20.08
CA PHE A 103 33.89 46.82 -18.89
C PHE A 103 34.82 46.34 -17.77
N GLU A 104 34.70 46.97 -16.60
CA GLU A 104 35.32 46.52 -15.36
C GLU A 104 34.21 46.36 -14.31
N GLU A 105 34.12 45.17 -13.71
CA GLU A 105 33.07 44.86 -12.72
C GLU A 105 33.37 45.51 -11.36
N GLU A 106 32.40 46.21 -10.80
CA GLU A 106 32.42 46.69 -9.42
C GLU A 106 31.70 45.71 -8.49
N ILE A 107 32.49 45.04 -7.65
CA ILE A 107 31.98 44.19 -6.57
C ILE A 107 31.71 45.05 -5.34
N CYS A 108 30.49 44.92 -4.78
CA CYS A 108 30.10 45.64 -3.58
C CYS A 108 30.96 45.22 -2.37
N GLN A 109 31.78 46.13 -1.84
CA GLN A 109 32.65 45.83 -0.69
C GLN A 109 31.86 45.53 0.60
N LYS A 110 30.60 45.97 0.71
CA LYS A 110 29.72 45.65 1.85
C LYS A 110 29.37 44.16 1.92
N LEU A 111 29.35 43.46 0.78
CA LEU A 111 29.08 42.02 0.73
C LEU A 111 30.27 41.16 1.17
N LYS A 112 31.48 41.74 1.28
CA LYS A 112 32.67 41.06 1.82
C LYS A 112 32.68 40.98 3.35
N LYS A 113 31.79 41.73 4.02
CA LYS A 113 31.69 41.79 5.48
C LYS A 113 30.34 41.26 5.95
N PRO A 114 30.23 40.71 7.17
CA PRO A 114 28.95 40.36 7.78
C PRO A 114 27.96 41.55 7.70
N PRO A 115 26.69 41.30 7.37
CA PRO A 115 26.03 39.99 7.23
C PRO A 115 26.04 39.38 5.82
N TYR A 116 26.90 39.85 4.90
CA TYR A 116 27.06 39.35 3.52
C TYR A 116 25.81 39.45 2.61
N VAL A 117 24.76 40.14 3.08
CA VAL A 117 23.48 40.29 2.38
C VAL A 117 23.05 41.75 2.27
N CYS A 118 22.19 42.01 1.30
CA CYS A 118 21.56 43.29 1.02
C CYS A 118 20.24 43.49 1.78
N ASN A 119 19.73 42.51 2.53
CA ASN A 119 18.42 42.54 3.17
C ASN A 119 18.12 43.86 3.92
N GLY A 120 19.08 44.38 4.69
CA GLY A 120 18.99 45.66 5.42
C GLY A 120 19.80 46.81 4.79
N CYS A 121 20.20 46.71 3.52
CA CYS A 121 21.05 47.72 2.89
C CYS A 121 20.27 49.01 2.60
N LYS A 122 20.65 50.11 3.26
CA LYS A 122 20.02 51.44 3.08
C LYS A 122 20.06 51.98 1.64
N GLN A 123 21.03 51.54 0.84
CA GLN A 123 21.24 51.99 -0.54
C GLN A 123 20.62 51.04 -1.59
N ILE A 124 19.89 49.99 -1.18
CA ILE A 124 19.42 48.95 -2.10
C ILE A 124 18.52 49.49 -3.21
N ARG A 125 17.73 50.54 -2.94
CA ARG A 125 16.80 51.15 -3.91
C ARG A 125 17.49 51.93 -5.03
N SER A 126 18.73 52.36 -4.81
CA SER A 126 19.55 53.09 -5.79
C SER A 126 20.73 52.26 -6.31
N CYS A 127 20.88 51.01 -5.84
CA CYS A 127 22.00 50.14 -6.18
C CYS A 127 21.73 49.36 -7.48
N THR A 128 22.65 49.48 -8.43
CA THR A 128 22.65 48.75 -9.71
C THR A 128 23.63 47.57 -9.72
N LEU A 129 24.35 47.33 -8.63
CA LEU A 129 25.27 46.20 -8.48
C LEU A 129 24.52 44.90 -8.17
N GLU A 130 25.23 43.78 -8.25
CA GLU A 130 24.72 42.47 -7.90
C GLU A 130 24.30 42.45 -6.42
N LYS A 131 23.09 41.94 -6.15
CA LYS A 131 22.52 41.88 -4.81
C LYS A 131 22.59 40.45 -4.31
N LYS A 132 22.94 40.27 -3.03
CA LYS A 132 22.82 38.99 -2.35
C LYS A 132 21.75 39.09 -1.28
N LYS A 133 20.79 38.18 -1.25
CA LYS A 133 19.71 38.17 -0.26
C LYS A 133 19.63 36.83 0.44
N TYR A 134 19.14 36.87 1.67
CA TYR A 134 18.70 35.68 2.38
C TYR A 134 17.16 35.66 2.40
N ASP A 135 16.58 34.52 2.03
CA ASP A 135 15.15 34.27 2.12
C ASP A 135 14.87 33.01 2.94
N ALA A 136 14.09 33.15 4.01
CA ALA A 136 13.84 32.06 4.95
C ALA A 136 13.08 30.90 4.31
N LYS A 137 12.13 31.19 3.40
CA LYS A 137 11.32 30.16 2.76
C LYS A 137 12.17 29.35 1.78
N LYS A 138 13.01 30.03 0.99
CA LYS A 138 13.93 29.34 0.07
C LYS A 138 14.96 28.51 0.85
N ALA A 139 15.56 29.06 1.92
CA ALA A 139 16.49 28.32 2.76
C ALA A 139 15.85 27.09 3.43
N GLN A 140 14.60 27.20 3.90
CA GLN A 140 13.86 26.05 4.43
C GLN A 140 13.64 24.98 3.37
N LYS A 141 13.22 25.40 2.17
CA LYS A 141 12.99 24.47 1.05
C LYS A 141 14.27 23.73 0.67
N ASP A 142 15.38 24.45 0.49
CA ASP A 142 16.67 23.84 0.15
C ASP A 142 17.14 22.84 1.23
N TYR A 143 16.89 23.17 2.51
CA TYR A 143 17.19 22.26 3.63
C TYR A 143 16.31 20.99 3.61
N GLU A 144 15.03 21.11 3.29
CA GLU A 144 14.11 19.96 3.18
C GLU A 144 14.47 19.07 2.00
N GLU A 145 14.80 19.66 0.85
CA GLU A 145 15.28 18.94 -0.35
C GLU A 145 16.56 18.17 -0.03
N LEU A 146 17.60 18.82 0.50
CA LEU A 146 18.85 18.15 0.88
C LEU A 146 18.65 17.03 1.91
N ARG A 147 17.74 17.24 2.86
CA ARG A 147 17.40 16.22 3.86
C ARG A 147 16.68 15.03 3.25
N SER A 148 15.84 15.25 2.23
CA SER A 148 15.20 14.18 1.46
C SER A 148 16.25 13.41 0.67
N GLU A 149 17.01 14.11 -0.18
CA GLU A 149 18.02 13.53 -1.08
C GLU A 149 19.10 12.75 -0.32
N SER A 150 19.59 13.26 0.81
CA SER A 150 20.57 12.55 1.66
C SER A 150 20.05 11.25 2.28
N ARG A 151 18.74 11.04 2.26
CA ARG A 151 18.04 9.84 2.74
C ARG A 151 17.40 9.07 1.60
N GLU A 152 17.56 9.52 0.37
CA GLU A 152 17.14 8.82 -0.82
C GLU A 152 18.26 7.86 -1.22
N GLY A 153 17.88 6.60 -1.37
CA GLY A 153 18.82 5.53 -1.66
C GLY A 153 18.36 4.21 -1.05
N ILE A 154 18.92 3.14 -1.59
CA ILE A 154 18.74 1.80 -1.05
C ILE A 154 19.96 1.55 -0.17
N ASP A 155 19.74 1.40 1.14
CA ASP A 155 20.79 1.01 2.09
C ASP A 155 21.01 -0.51 2.06
N LEU A 156 21.13 -1.08 0.86
CA LEU A 156 21.42 -2.50 0.62
C LEU A 156 22.48 -2.64 -0.45
N THR A 157 23.36 -3.60 -0.25
CA THR A 157 24.31 -4.04 -1.26
C THR A 157 23.58 -4.76 -2.41
N PRO A 158 24.15 -4.78 -3.63
CA PRO A 158 23.61 -5.56 -4.74
C PRO A 158 23.44 -7.05 -4.42
N GLU A 159 24.26 -7.60 -3.52
CA GLU A 159 24.19 -8.99 -3.07
C GLU A 159 22.98 -9.21 -2.14
N GLU A 160 22.78 -8.33 -1.16
CA GLU A 160 21.60 -8.38 -0.27
C GLU A 160 20.31 -8.21 -1.05
N LEU A 161 20.29 -7.29 -2.01
CA LEU A 161 19.13 -7.07 -2.86
C LEU A 161 18.78 -8.32 -3.67
N ARG A 162 19.79 -8.97 -4.27
CA ARG A 162 19.60 -10.24 -5.00
C ARG A 162 19.04 -11.32 -4.09
N ARG A 163 19.60 -11.49 -2.89
CA ARG A 163 19.07 -12.45 -1.90
C ARG A 163 17.61 -12.21 -1.57
N ILE A 164 17.20 -10.96 -1.36
CA ILE A 164 15.80 -10.61 -1.09
C ILE A 164 14.93 -10.91 -2.32
N ASP A 165 15.39 -10.55 -3.52
CA ASP A 165 14.63 -10.76 -4.76
C ASP A 165 14.45 -12.25 -5.09
N ASP A 166 15.48 -13.06 -4.88
CA ASP A 166 15.47 -14.51 -5.10
C ASP A 166 14.42 -15.23 -4.22
N VAL A 167 14.09 -14.66 -3.06
CA VAL A 167 13.03 -15.17 -2.17
C VAL A 167 11.68 -14.55 -2.50
N VAL A 168 11.61 -13.23 -2.58
CA VAL A 168 10.34 -12.50 -2.69
C VAL A 168 9.70 -12.68 -4.06
N SER A 169 10.46 -12.53 -5.15
CA SER A 169 9.90 -12.53 -6.50
C SER A 169 9.22 -13.85 -6.88
N PRO A 170 9.83 -15.03 -6.65
CA PRO A 170 9.18 -16.31 -6.94
C PRO A 170 7.91 -16.54 -6.13
N LEU A 171 7.91 -16.22 -4.83
CA LEU A 171 6.75 -16.45 -3.94
C LEU A 171 5.58 -15.52 -4.24
N VAL A 172 5.85 -14.25 -4.61
CA VAL A 172 4.79 -13.35 -5.11
C VAL A 172 4.24 -13.88 -6.44
N LYS A 173 5.10 -14.39 -7.32
CA LYS A 173 4.67 -15.02 -8.57
C LYS A 173 3.83 -16.29 -8.34
N GLN A 174 3.99 -16.98 -7.22
CA GLN A 174 3.07 -18.06 -6.78
C GLN A 174 1.75 -17.54 -6.19
N GLY A 175 1.58 -16.23 -6.02
CA GLY A 175 0.34 -15.60 -5.53
C GLY A 175 0.30 -15.36 -4.02
N GLN A 176 1.44 -15.51 -3.33
CA GLN A 176 1.57 -15.18 -1.91
C GLN A 176 1.64 -13.67 -1.67
N SER A 177 1.16 -13.22 -0.51
CA SER A 177 1.33 -11.82 -0.09
C SER A 177 2.70 -11.57 0.52
N ILE A 178 3.22 -10.35 0.40
CA ILE A 178 4.47 -9.92 1.05
C ILE A 178 4.49 -10.24 2.54
N HIS A 179 3.39 -9.96 3.25
CA HIS A 179 3.27 -10.30 4.66
C HIS A 179 3.58 -11.77 4.98
N GLN A 180 2.98 -12.70 4.22
CA GLN A 180 3.21 -14.14 4.37
C GLN A 180 4.68 -14.48 4.14
N ILE A 181 5.28 -13.91 3.09
CA ILE A 181 6.66 -14.15 2.70
C ILE A 181 7.60 -13.68 3.82
N CYS A 182 7.41 -12.47 4.33
CA CYS A 182 8.20 -11.91 5.43
C CYS A 182 8.13 -12.74 6.70
N VAL A 183 6.94 -13.21 7.07
CA VAL A 183 6.78 -13.98 8.32
C VAL A 183 7.49 -15.33 8.23
N ASN A 184 7.43 -16.01 7.07
CA ASN A 184 8.02 -17.35 6.92
C ASN A 184 9.49 -17.35 6.53
N ASN A 185 10.05 -16.19 6.17
CA ASN A 185 11.44 -16.04 5.71
C ASN A 185 12.11 -14.83 6.37
N ALA A 186 11.76 -14.54 7.63
CA ALA A 186 12.22 -13.34 8.34
C ALA A 186 13.75 -13.29 8.48
N ASP A 187 14.33 -14.46 8.71
CA ASP A 187 15.76 -14.76 8.85
C ASP A 187 16.53 -14.62 7.52
N GLU A 188 15.89 -14.82 6.38
CA GLU A 188 16.52 -14.61 5.07
C GLU A 188 16.37 -13.16 4.57
N ILE A 189 15.20 -12.57 4.78
CA ILE A 189 14.86 -11.24 4.24
C ILE A 189 15.51 -10.12 5.06
N MET A 190 15.53 -10.24 6.39
CA MET A 190 16.16 -9.29 7.33
C MET A 190 15.77 -7.80 7.16
N VAL A 191 14.71 -7.51 6.39
CA VAL A 191 14.14 -6.16 6.21
C VAL A 191 12.66 -6.19 6.57
N ASP A 192 12.12 -5.04 6.94
CA ASP A 192 10.72 -4.94 7.30
C ASP A 192 9.80 -4.99 6.06
N GLU A 193 8.55 -5.39 6.28
CA GLU A 193 7.53 -5.53 5.23
C GLU A 193 7.34 -4.24 4.39
N ARG A 194 7.45 -3.06 5.01
CA ARG A 194 7.27 -1.78 4.31
C ARG A 194 8.41 -1.51 3.34
N SER A 195 9.64 -1.88 3.71
CA SER A 195 10.81 -1.74 2.84
C SER A 195 10.66 -2.56 1.55
N ILE A 196 10.13 -3.79 1.65
CA ILE A 196 9.84 -4.61 0.47
C ILE A 196 8.79 -3.96 -0.43
N TYR A 197 7.71 -3.42 0.14
CA TYR A 197 6.72 -2.67 -0.65
C TYR A 197 7.35 -1.46 -1.37
N ASN A 198 8.21 -0.70 -0.70
CA ASN A 198 8.91 0.43 -1.30
C ASN A 198 9.81 -0.02 -2.46
N TYR A 199 10.50 -1.16 -2.32
CA TYR A 199 11.36 -1.70 -3.38
C TYR A 199 10.57 -2.14 -4.62
N ILE A 200 9.40 -2.76 -4.42
CA ILE A 200 8.51 -3.12 -5.53
C ILE A 200 7.94 -1.87 -6.20
N ASP A 201 7.53 -0.87 -5.42
CA ASP A 201 6.98 0.39 -5.96
C ASP A 201 8.01 1.18 -6.77
N ALA A 202 9.27 1.13 -6.36
CA ALA A 202 10.38 1.74 -7.08
C ALA A 202 10.90 0.89 -8.27
N GLY A 203 10.36 -0.31 -8.50
CA GLY A 203 10.79 -1.21 -9.57
C GLY A 203 12.19 -1.80 -9.37
N ILE A 204 12.63 -1.92 -8.11
CA ILE A 204 13.96 -2.42 -7.75
C ILE A 204 13.99 -3.96 -7.77
N LEU A 205 12.90 -4.61 -7.35
CA LEU A 205 12.76 -6.06 -7.40
C LEU A 205 12.28 -6.50 -8.79
N THR A 206 12.53 -7.76 -9.15
CA THR A 206 12.05 -8.34 -10.42
C THR A 206 10.52 -8.35 -10.50
N VAL A 207 9.85 -8.48 -9.35
CA VAL A 207 8.40 -8.46 -9.23
C VAL A 207 7.85 -7.03 -9.18
N GLY A 208 6.74 -6.79 -9.87
CA GLY A 208 6.11 -5.48 -9.96
C GLY A 208 4.75 -5.39 -9.26
N ASN A 209 4.18 -4.19 -9.29
CA ASN A 209 2.87 -3.91 -8.70
C ASN A 209 1.70 -4.70 -9.30
N LEU A 210 1.85 -5.19 -10.53
CA LEU A 210 0.85 -6.01 -11.21
C LEU A 210 0.81 -7.45 -10.67
N ASP A 211 1.92 -7.93 -10.12
CA ASP A 211 2.03 -9.28 -9.56
C ASP A 211 1.48 -9.35 -8.14
N LEU A 212 1.43 -8.21 -7.44
CA LEU A 212 0.97 -8.13 -6.06
C LEU A 212 -0.53 -8.43 -5.93
N PRO A 213 -0.91 -9.36 -5.04
CA PRO A 213 -2.32 -9.66 -4.79
C PRO A 213 -3.07 -8.40 -4.39
N ARG A 214 -4.18 -8.14 -5.08
CA ARG A 214 -5.16 -7.08 -4.72
C ARG A 214 -4.66 -5.63 -4.89
N LYS A 215 -3.43 -5.38 -5.37
CA LYS A 215 -2.92 -4.00 -5.57
C LYS A 215 -3.62 -3.30 -6.73
N VAL A 216 -3.87 -4.01 -7.82
CA VAL A 216 -4.67 -3.52 -8.95
C VAL A 216 -6.01 -4.23 -8.97
N ARG A 217 -7.12 -3.48 -8.92
CA ARG A 217 -8.48 -4.01 -8.96
C ARG A 217 -9.35 -3.20 -9.90
N TYR A 218 -10.13 -3.91 -10.73
CA TYR A 218 -11.21 -3.28 -11.48
C TYR A 218 -12.32 -2.81 -10.54
N ARG A 219 -12.98 -1.70 -10.89
CA ARG A 219 -14.18 -1.22 -10.21
C ARG A 219 -15.24 -2.32 -10.22
N LYS A 220 -15.86 -2.58 -9.06
CA LYS A 220 -16.97 -3.54 -8.93
C LYS A 220 -18.08 -3.18 -9.94
N ARG A 221 -18.43 -4.11 -10.83
CA ARG A 221 -19.55 -3.97 -11.76
C ARG A 221 -20.87 -4.11 -11.00
N LYS A 222 -21.89 -3.35 -11.40
CA LYS A 222 -23.25 -3.46 -10.83
C LYS A 222 -23.81 -4.86 -11.12
N GLN A 223 -24.25 -5.57 -10.08
CA GLN A 223 -24.90 -6.87 -10.23
C GLN A 223 -26.38 -6.69 -10.59
N LYS A 224 -26.92 -7.63 -11.37
CA LYS A 224 -28.36 -7.71 -11.64
C LYS A 224 -29.06 -8.36 -10.45
N LYS A 225 -30.24 -7.84 -10.06
CA LYS A 225 -31.06 -8.44 -9.00
C LYS A 225 -31.61 -9.78 -9.48
N VAL A 226 -31.40 -10.83 -8.70
CA VAL A 226 -32.04 -12.13 -8.89
C VAL A 226 -33.30 -12.16 -8.01
N VAL A 227 -34.40 -12.63 -8.57
CA VAL A 227 -35.68 -12.81 -7.88
C VAL A 227 -35.76 -14.28 -7.47
N HIS A 228 -35.99 -14.56 -6.19
CA HIS A 228 -36.23 -15.91 -5.69
C HIS A 228 -37.63 -16.00 -5.07
N VAL A 229 -38.26 -17.16 -5.26
CA VAL A 229 -39.57 -17.53 -4.72
C VAL A 229 -39.36 -18.29 -3.42
N ASP A 230 -40.13 -17.93 -2.39
CA ASP A 230 -39.99 -18.46 -1.03
C ASP A 230 -40.46 -19.93 -0.94
N LYS A 231 -39.64 -20.79 -0.34
CA LYS A 231 -39.95 -22.23 -0.13
C LYS A 231 -40.28 -22.48 1.34
N LYS A 232 -41.24 -23.37 1.62
CA LYS A 232 -41.68 -23.73 2.99
C LYS A 232 -40.58 -24.35 3.89
N CYS A 233 -39.44 -24.76 3.34
CA CYS A 233 -38.35 -25.40 4.10
C CYS A 233 -37.65 -24.49 5.11
N HIS A 234 -37.85 -23.16 5.03
CA HIS A 234 -37.21 -22.18 5.92
C HIS A 234 -37.94 -22.00 7.26
N LEU A 235 -39.15 -22.54 7.42
CA LEU A 235 -39.91 -22.42 8.66
C LEU A 235 -39.15 -23.07 9.82
N GLY A 236 -38.89 -22.30 10.88
CA GLY A 236 -38.10 -22.71 12.05
C GLY A 236 -36.60 -22.85 11.79
N ARG A 237 -36.10 -22.32 10.66
CA ARG A 237 -34.69 -22.38 10.23
C ARG A 237 -34.20 -21.02 9.71
N THR A 238 -34.87 -19.94 10.05
CA THR A 238 -34.49 -18.59 9.62
C THR A 238 -33.22 -18.12 10.33
N TYR A 239 -32.67 -16.98 9.88
CA TYR A 239 -31.51 -16.39 10.55
C TYR A 239 -31.86 -15.92 11.97
N GLU A 240 -33.10 -15.50 12.20
CA GLU A 240 -33.60 -15.17 13.54
C GLU A 240 -33.65 -16.42 14.45
N ASP A 241 -34.13 -17.55 13.92
CA ASP A 241 -34.11 -18.83 14.63
C ASP A 241 -32.68 -19.27 14.97
N PHE A 242 -31.73 -19.04 14.05
CA PHE A 242 -30.31 -19.29 14.28
C PHE A 242 -29.77 -18.45 15.44
N LEU A 243 -30.06 -17.15 15.48
CA LEU A 243 -29.60 -16.28 16.56
C LEU A 243 -30.16 -16.72 17.90
N ALA A 244 -31.45 -17.05 17.97
CA ALA A 244 -32.08 -17.58 19.18
C ALA A 244 -31.47 -18.91 19.61
N PHE A 245 -31.16 -19.81 18.66
CA PHE A 245 -30.51 -21.09 18.95
C PHE A 245 -29.10 -20.90 19.51
N MET A 246 -28.32 -20.00 18.92
CA MET A 246 -26.95 -19.70 19.35
C MET A 246 -26.90 -19.00 20.71
N GLU A 247 -27.90 -18.16 21.03
CA GLU A 247 -28.04 -17.56 22.36
C GLU A 247 -28.29 -18.63 23.44
N ALA A 248 -29.10 -19.66 23.11
CA ALA A 248 -29.36 -20.77 24.01
C ALA A 248 -28.20 -21.80 24.09
N HIS A 249 -27.34 -21.87 23.06
CA HIS A 249 -26.24 -22.85 22.95
C HIS A 249 -24.92 -22.17 22.54
N PRO A 250 -24.33 -21.32 23.40
CA PRO A 250 -23.18 -20.49 23.04
C PRO A 250 -21.91 -21.29 22.70
N ASP A 251 -21.79 -22.51 23.20
CA ASP A 251 -20.62 -23.37 22.99
C ASP A 251 -20.64 -24.13 21.66
N TYR A 252 -21.73 -24.05 20.88
CA TYR A 252 -21.86 -24.79 19.63
C TYR A 252 -21.03 -24.10 18.53
N ALA A 253 -20.11 -24.84 17.93
CA ALA A 253 -19.36 -24.35 16.80
C ALA A 253 -20.26 -24.16 15.57
N VAL A 254 -20.09 -23.06 14.84
CA VAL A 254 -20.88 -22.80 13.63
C VAL A 254 -20.02 -23.07 12.40
N VAL A 255 -20.55 -23.89 11.51
CA VAL A 255 -19.99 -24.18 10.19
C VAL A 255 -20.83 -23.47 9.13
N GLU A 256 -20.18 -22.86 8.15
CA GLU A 256 -20.86 -22.25 7.00
C GLU A 256 -20.79 -23.19 5.80
N MET A 257 -21.86 -23.27 5.02
CA MET A 257 -21.92 -24.07 3.80
C MET A 257 -22.29 -23.19 2.61
N ASP A 258 -21.69 -23.43 1.45
CA ASP A 258 -21.97 -22.69 0.21
C ASP A 258 -21.59 -23.50 -1.04
N SER A 259 -22.12 -23.10 -2.20
CA SER A 259 -21.77 -23.66 -3.49
C SER A 259 -20.92 -22.70 -4.32
N VAL A 260 -19.88 -23.21 -4.96
CA VAL A 260 -19.08 -22.47 -5.94
C VAL A 260 -19.32 -23.09 -7.32
N GLU A 261 -19.96 -22.33 -8.19
CA GLU A 261 -20.23 -22.76 -9.57
C GLU A 261 -19.08 -22.37 -10.53
N GLY A 262 -18.84 -23.25 -11.51
CA GLY A 262 -18.00 -22.99 -12.68
C GLY A 262 -18.75 -22.21 -13.76
N THR A 263 -18.35 -22.39 -15.01
CA THR A 263 -19.09 -21.89 -16.17
C THR A 263 -20.32 -22.74 -16.48
N ARG A 264 -21.27 -22.16 -17.24
CA ARG A 264 -22.57 -22.76 -17.56
C ARG A 264 -22.50 -24.06 -18.37
N ASP A 265 -21.38 -24.34 -19.02
CA ASP A 265 -21.10 -25.59 -19.74
C ASP A 265 -20.75 -26.76 -18.81
N SER A 266 -20.59 -26.51 -17.51
CA SER A 266 -20.31 -27.52 -16.50
C SER A 266 -21.54 -27.75 -15.60
N THR A 267 -21.89 -29.02 -15.40
CA THR A 267 -22.86 -29.42 -14.37
C THR A 267 -22.21 -29.55 -12.99
N LYS A 268 -20.86 -29.62 -12.96
CA LYS A 268 -20.08 -29.81 -11.74
C LYS A 268 -20.04 -28.55 -10.91
N VAL A 269 -20.21 -28.71 -9.60
CA VAL A 269 -20.23 -27.62 -8.61
C VAL A 269 -19.44 -28.04 -7.38
N LEU A 270 -18.72 -27.10 -6.76
CA LEU A 270 -18.03 -27.35 -5.50
C LEU A 270 -18.98 -27.02 -4.34
N LEU A 271 -19.24 -28.00 -3.46
CA LEU A 271 -19.76 -27.73 -2.13
C LEU A 271 -18.60 -27.32 -1.24
N THR A 272 -18.67 -26.15 -0.63
CA THR A 272 -17.67 -25.64 0.30
C THR A 272 -18.23 -25.61 1.71
N ILE A 273 -17.44 -26.08 2.67
CA ILE A 273 -17.80 -26.15 4.09
C ILE A 273 -16.72 -25.42 4.89
N TYR A 274 -17.07 -24.34 5.56
CA TYR A 274 -16.13 -23.43 6.24
C TYR A 274 -16.34 -23.47 7.76
N PHE A 275 -15.29 -23.80 8.48
CA PHE A 275 -15.25 -23.84 9.94
C PHE A 275 -14.90 -22.46 10.49
N ARG A 276 -15.83 -21.80 11.21
CA ARG A 276 -15.60 -20.41 11.69
C ARG A 276 -14.49 -20.30 12.72
N ASP A 277 -14.31 -21.32 13.56
CA ASP A 277 -13.32 -21.39 14.64
C ASP A 277 -11.87 -21.36 14.13
N SER A 278 -11.60 -22.11 13.07
CA SER A 278 -10.26 -22.36 12.50
C SER A 278 -10.04 -21.62 11.18
N SER A 279 -11.11 -21.08 10.58
CA SER A 279 -11.12 -20.56 9.20
C SER A 279 -10.70 -21.58 8.13
N LEU A 280 -10.79 -22.88 8.46
CA LEU A 280 -10.56 -23.99 7.52
C LEU A 280 -11.74 -24.08 6.57
N MET A 281 -11.48 -24.40 5.31
CA MET A 281 -12.52 -24.73 4.34
C MET A 281 -12.26 -26.10 3.74
N LEU A 282 -13.29 -26.93 3.68
CA LEU A 282 -13.32 -28.15 2.87
C LEU A 282 -14.06 -27.86 1.57
N ALA A 283 -13.73 -28.60 0.52
CA ALA A 283 -14.43 -28.52 -0.76
C ALA A 283 -14.64 -29.91 -1.36
N PHE A 284 -15.86 -30.17 -1.79
CA PHE A 284 -16.29 -31.43 -2.39
C PHE A 284 -16.86 -31.18 -3.77
N LEU A 285 -16.33 -31.87 -4.78
CA LEU A 285 -16.80 -31.79 -6.15
C LEU A 285 -18.04 -32.65 -6.33
N ARG A 286 -19.13 -32.03 -6.78
CA ARG A 286 -20.42 -32.68 -7.05
C ARG A 286 -20.70 -32.67 -8.55
N GLU A 287 -21.23 -33.76 -9.09
CA GLU A 287 -21.54 -33.91 -10.52
C GLU A 287 -22.75 -33.07 -10.99
N ALA A 288 -23.64 -32.70 -10.06
CA ALA A 288 -24.83 -31.89 -10.34
C ALA A 288 -25.19 -31.00 -9.13
N ASN A 289 -25.73 -29.80 -9.37
CA ASN A 289 -26.18 -28.89 -8.31
C ASN A 289 -27.58 -29.28 -7.78
N THR A 290 -27.67 -30.38 -7.03
CA THR A 290 -28.94 -30.90 -6.50
C THR A 290 -28.88 -31.09 -4.98
N ALA A 291 -30.04 -31.08 -4.32
CA ALA A 291 -30.09 -31.32 -2.87
C ALA A 291 -29.59 -32.70 -2.48
N ARG A 292 -29.91 -33.73 -3.28
CA ARG A 292 -29.41 -35.10 -3.07
C ARG A 292 -27.88 -35.16 -3.05
N SER A 293 -27.22 -34.50 -4.01
CA SER A 293 -25.75 -34.48 -4.04
C SER A 293 -25.11 -33.75 -2.84
N VAL A 294 -25.85 -32.87 -2.14
CA VAL A 294 -25.39 -32.28 -0.87
C VAL A 294 -25.52 -33.32 0.24
N THR A 295 -26.68 -33.98 0.32
CA THR A 295 -26.94 -35.05 1.30
C THR A 295 -25.91 -36.17 1.19
N ASP A 296 -25.60 -36.64 -0.02
CA ASP A 296 -24.64 -37.71 -0.26
C ASP A 296 -23.26 -37.37 0.36
N VAL A 297 -22.80 -36.13 0.23
CA VAL A 297 -21.55 -35.66 0.88
C VAL A 297 -21.63 -35.71 2.40
N PHE A 298 -22.74 -35.31 3.00
CA PHE A 298 -22.91 -35.37 4.47
C PHE A 298 -23.04 -36.80 4.98
N ASP A 299 -23.66 -37.70 4.21
CA ASP A 299 -23.72 -39.12 4.52
C ASP A 299 -22.32 -39.75 4.52
N GLU A 300 -21.51 -39.47 3.49
CA GLU A 300 -20.11 -39.91 3.41
C GLU A 300 -19.28 -39.37 4.59
N LEU A 301 -19.47 -38.10 4.96
CA LEU A 301 -18.78 -37.49 6.11
C LEU A 301 -19.20 -38.12 7.45
N ASP A 302 -20.48 -38.40 7.67
CA ASP A 302 -21.00 -39.03 8.89
C ASP A 302 -20.45 -40.46 9.03
N GLU A 303 -20.44 -41.23 7.94
CA GLU A 303 -19.88 -42.58 7.91
C GLU A 303 -18.37 -42.59 8.16
N MET A 304 -17.61 -41.73 7.47
CA MET A 304 -16.15 -41.66 7.57
C MET A 304 -15.66 -41.18 8.95
N LEU A 305 -16.30 -40.16 9.51
CA LEU A 305 -15.90 -39.59 10.80
C LEU A 305 -16.44 -40.41 11.98
N GLY A 306 -17.56 -41.09 11.79
CA GLY A 306 -18.34 -41.69 12.85
C GLY A 306 -19.21 -40.67 13.57
N ARG A 307 -20.31 -41.14 14.14
CA ARG A 307 -21.43 -40.30 14.60
C ARG A 307 -21.03 -39.23 15.61
N GLU A 308 -20.25 -39.59 16.62
CA GLU A 308 -19.88 -38.69 17.71
C GLU A 308 -18.95 -37.58 17.20
N GLN A 309 -17.99 -37.93 16.34
CA GLN A 309 -17.06 -36.97 15.77
C GLN A 309 -17.74 -36.04 14.76
N PHE A 310 -18.67 -36.57 13.95
CA PHE A 310 -19.48 -35.76 13.03
C PHE A 310 -20.29 -34.71 13.79
N LYS A 311 -21.00 -35.10 14.85
CA LYS A 311 -21.80 -34.18 15.68
C LYS A 311 -20.95 -33.08 16.31
N LYS A 312 -19.73 -33.42 16.73
CA LYS A 312 -18.79 -32.46 17.31
C LYS A 312 -18.28 -31.44 16.28
N LEU A 313 -18.05 -31.86 15.04
CA LEU A 313 -17.54 -31.01 13.96
C LEU A 313 -18.63 -30.16 13.30
N PHE A 314 -19.83 -30.72 13.13
CA PHE A 314 -20.94 -30.10 12.44
C PHE A 314 -22.17 -29.92 13.35
N PRO A 315 -22.06 -29.31 14.53
CA PRO A 315 -23.22 -29.18 15.40
C PRO A 315 -24.24 -28.21 14.79
N VAL A 316 -23.79 -27.10 14.19
CA VAL A 316 -24.67 -26.12 13.52
C VAL A 316 -24.11 -25.74 12.16
N ILE A 317 -24.97 -25.79 11.13
CA ILE A 317 -24.63 -25.41 9.75
C ILE A 317 -25.49 -24.21 9.34
N LEU A 318 -24.82 -23.16 8.85
CA LEU A 318 -25.45 -21.98 8.29
C LEU A 318 -25.23 -21.93 6.77
N THR A 319 -26.31 -21.87 6.01
CA THR A 319 -26.25 -21.84 4.53
C THR A 319 -27.09 -20.70 3.94
N ASP A 320 -26.98 -20.47 2.64
CA ASP A 320 -27.86 -19.55 1.92
C ASP A 320 -29.14 -20.27 1.45
N ARG A 321 -30.07 -19.52 0.84
CA ARG A 321 -31.33 -20.09 0.34
C ARG A 321 -31.19 -20.68 -1.08
N GLY A 322 -30.02 -21.21 -1.42
CA GLY A 322 -29.74 -21.88 -2.68
C GLY A 322 -30.71 -23.03 -2.96
N SER A 323 -30.98 -23.29 -4.25
CA SER A 323 -31.91 -24.34 -4.67
C SER A 323 -31.47 -25.75 -4.31
N GLU A 324 -30.18 -25.94 -4.12
CA GLU A 324 -29.52 -27.16 -3.69
C GLU A 324 -29.60 -27.38 -2.18
N PHE A 325 -29.97 -26.38 -1.40
CA PHE A 325 -30.08 -26.50 0.06
C PHE A 325 -31.52 -26.64 0.51
N THR A 326 -32.43 -27.11 -0.35
CA THR A 326 -33.88 -27.09 -0.07
C THR A 326 -34.43 -28.33 0.62
N ASP A 327 -33.56 -29.29 0.93
CA ASP A 327 -33.89 -30.50 1.71
C ASP A 327 -33.03 -30.59 2.98
N PRO A 328 -33.26 -29.70 3.97
CA PRO A 328 -32.47 -29.70 5.20
C PRO A 328 -32.70 -30.96 6.05
N ALA A 329 -33.87 -31.59 5.95
CA ALA A 329 -34.20 -32.76 6.77
C ALA A 329 -33.26 -33.94 6.49
N SER A 330 -32.93 -34.19 5.22
CA SER A 330 -32.00 -35.25 4.83
C SER A 330 -30.56 -35.00 5.33
N ILE A 331 -30.20 -33.75 5.61
CA ILE A 331 -28.90 -33.42 6.20
C ILE A 331 -28.97 -33.43 7.73
N GLU A 332 -30.06 -32.94 8.33
CA GLU A 332 -30.25 -32.89 9.80
C GLU A 332 -30.40 -34.27 10.44
N PHE A 333 -30.99 -35.23 9.73
CA PHE A 333 -31.30 -36.57 10.23
C PHE A 333 -30.64 -37.65 9.37
N ASP A 334 -30.29 -38.77 9.99
CA ASP A 334 -29.86 -39.97 9.28
C ASP A 334 -31.06 -40.82 8.82
N LYS A 335 -30.74 -41.96 8.19
CA LYS A 335 -31.71 -42.95 7.72
C LYS A 335 -32.57 -43.57 8.84
N GLU A 336 -32.12 -43.49 10.08
CA GLU A 336 -32.83 -43.98 11.27
C GLU A 336 -33.67 -42.88 11.94
N GLY A 337 -33.66 -41.66 11.40
CA GLY A 337 -34.38 -40.52 11.95
C GLY A 337 -33.70 -39.88 13.17
N LYS A 338 -32.44 -40.21 13.46
CA LYS A 338 -31.67 -39.61 14.54
C LYS A 338 -31.00 -38.33 14.04
N ARG A 339 -31.16 -37.24 14.80
CA ARG A 339 -30.55 -35.95 14.46
C ARG A 339 -29.03 -36.01 14.58
N ARG A 340 -28.34 -35.51 13.55
CA ARG A 340 -26.88 -35.36 13.47
C ARG A 340 -26.39 -33.92 13.41
N THR A 341 -27.23 -32.97 12.96
CA THR A 341 -26.88 -31.54 12.88
C THR A 341 -28.12 -30.65 12.92
N TYR A 342 -27.92 -29.33 13.01
CA TYR A 342 -28.95 -28.29 12.91
C TYR A 342 -28.63 -27.38 11.72
N ILE A 343 -29.62 -27.14 10.85
CA ILE A 343 -29.44 -26.27 9.67
C ILE A 343 -30.26 -25.01 9.78
N PHE A 344 -29.62 -23.88 9.51
CA PHE A 344 -30.25 -22.58 9.42
C PHE A 344 -29.89 -21.85 8.12
N TYR A 345 -30.71 -20.88 7.74
CA TYR A 345 -30.59 -20.12 6.51
C TYR A 345 -30.33 -18.64 6.78
N CYS A 346 -29.40 -18.07 6.01
CA CYS A 346 -29.21 -16.63 5.94
C CYS A 346 -30.42 -15.94 5.30
N ASP A 347 -30.52 -14.64 5.55
CA ASP A 347 -31.50 -13.78 4.91
C ASP A 347 -31.16 -13.55 3.43
N PRO A 348 -32.17 -13.38 2.57
CA PRO A 348 -31.94 -13.07 1.17
C PRO A 348 -31.10 -11.81 1.02
N GLN A 349 -30.11 -11.85 0.13
CA GLN A 349 -29.22 -10.71 -0.19
C GLN A 349 -28.37 -10.20 0.99
N ARG A 350 -28.23 -10.97 2.07
CA ARG A 350 -27.42 -10.62 3.24
C ARG A 350 -26.15 -11.46 3.30
N SER A 351 -25.32 -11.34 2.26
CA SER A 351 -24.09 -12.13 2.12
C SER A 351 -23.08 -11.88 3.25
N ASN A 352 -23.19 -10.72 3.93
CA ASN A 352 -22.41 -10.39 5.13
C ASN A 352 -22.68 -11.32 6.33
N GLN A 353 -23.78 -12.07 6.36
CA GLN A 353 -24.06 -13.07 7.41
C GLN A 353 -23.15 -14.30 7.32
N LYS A 354 -22.45 -14.49 6.18
CA LYS A 354 -21.44 -15.52 5.91
C LYS A 354 -20.13 -14.90 5.39
N GLY A 355 -19.65 -13.84 6.04
CA GLY A 355 -18.45 -13.13 5.57
C GLY A 355 -17.16 -13.97 5.58
N GLY A 356 -17.09 -15.03 6.40
CA GLY A 356 -15.91 -15.88 6.53
C GLY A 356 -15.65 -16.75 5.29
N ILE A 357 -16.67 -17.47 4.84
CA ILE A 357 -16.59 -18.31 3.63
C ILE A 357 -16.32 -17.48 2.37
N GLU A 358 -16.90 -16.27 2.25
CA GLU A 358 -16.67 -15.37 1.10
C GLU A 358 -15.18 -15.02 0.92
N VAL A 359 -14.48 -14.69 2.00
CA VAL A 359 -13.04 -14.39 1.95
C VAL A 359 -12.24 -15.60 1.47
N THR A 360 -12.67 -16.80 1.86
CA THR A 360 -11.96 -18.03 1.49
C THR A 360 -12.27 -18.45 0.05
N HIS A 361 -13.49 -18.20 -0.44
CA HIS A 361 -13.82 -18.31 -1.86
C HIS A 361 -12.97 -17.41 -2.74
N GLU A 362 -12.54 -16.23 -2.27
CA GLU A 362 -11.60 -15.42 -3.04
C GLU A 362 -10.31 -16.18 -3.35
N PHE A 363 -9.81 -17.03 -2.45
CA PHE A 363 -8.63 -17.87 -2.71
C PHE A 363 -8.92 -18.95 -3.76
N ILE A 364 -10.08 -19.63 -3.67
CA ILE A 364 -10.53 -20.54 -4.75
C ILE A 364 -10.51 -19.80 -6.08
N ARG A 365 -11.04 -18.57 -6.14
CA ARG A 365 -11.10 -17.78 -7.37
C ARG A 365 -9.75 -17.24 -7.87
N ARG A 366 -8.66 -17.32 -7.08
CA ARG A 366 -7.31 -17.07 -7.61
C ARG A 366 -6.80 -18.25 -8.44
N ILE A 367 -7.13 -19.48 -8.01
CA ILE A 367 -6.71 -20.72 -8.67
C ILE A 367 -7.70 -21.12 -9.78
N LEU A 368 -9.00 -20.92 -9.53
CA LEU A 368 -10.11 -21.17 -10.45
C LEU A 368 -10.86 -19.85 -10.73
N PRO A 369 -10.32 -18.96 -11.59
CA PRO A 369 -10.95 -17.70 -11.94
C PRO A 369 -12.41 -17.82 -12.38
N LYS A 370 -13.17 -16.73 -12.25
CA LYS A 370 -14.51 -16.67 -12.83
C LYS A 370 -14.41 -16.87 -14.35
N GLY A 371 -15.16 -17.83 -14.88
CA GLY A 371 -15.03 -18.24 -16.28
C GLY A 371 -14.28 -19.56 -16.47
N THR A 372 -13.76 -20.19 -15.42
CA THR A 372 -13.19 -21.53 -15.48
C THR A 372 -14.29 -22.60 -15.47
N SER A 373 -14.22 -23.55 -16.41
CA SER A 373 -15.10 -24.71 -16.47
C SER A 373 -14.66 -25.79 -15.48
N PHE A 374 -15.61 -26.35 -14.74
CA PHE A 374 -15.35 -27.45 -13.80
C PHE A 374 -15.55 -28.83 -14.43
N LYS A 375 -15.86 -28.90 -15.74
CA LYS A 375 -16.17 -30.15 -16.45
C LYS A 375 -15.09 -31.23 -16.26
N TYR A 376 -13.82 -30.84 -16.36
CA TYR A 376 -12.67 -31.74 -16.25
C TYR A 376 -12.01 -31.73 -14.88
N LEU A 377 -12.55 -30.95 -13.93
CA LEU A 377 -12.03 -30.91 -12.57
C LEU A 377 -12.30 -32.27 -11.89
N LYS A 378 -11.33 -32.73 -11.11
CA LYS A 378 -11.41 -33.96 -10.31
C LYS A 378 -11.32 -33.66 -8.82
N GLN A 379 -11.79 -34.59 -7.98
CA GLN A 379 -11.79 -34.42 -6.53
C GLN A 379 -10.37 -34.28 -5.96
N GLU A 380 -9.39 -35.02 -6.49
CA GLU A 380 -7.99 -34.96 -6.03
C GLU A 380 -7.37 -33.57 -6.29
N GLN A 381 -7.75 -32.93 -7.39
CA GLN A 381 -7.34 -31.55 -7.72
C GLN A 381 -7.96 -30.54 -6.76
N VAL A 382 -9.21 -30.76 -6.34
CA VAL A 382 -9.89 -29.92 -5.36
C VAL A 382 -9.23 -30.06 -3.98
N GLU A 383 -8.89 -31.28 -3.56
CA GLU A 383 -8.16 -31.53 -2.32
C GLU A 383 -6.78 -30.88 -2.32
N LEU A 384 -6.02 -31.02 -3.42
CA LEU A 384 -4.74 -30.33 -3.59
C LEU A 384 -4.92 -28.81 -3.43
N MET A 385 -5.86 -28.22 -4.18
CA MET A 385 -6.19 -26.80 -4.08
C MET A 385 -6.50 -26.38 -2.64
N MET A 386 -7.34 -27.14 -1.93
CA MET A 386 -7.72 -26.82 -0.56
C MET A 386 -6.56 -26.95 0.42
N ASN A 387 -5.66 -27.91 0.23
CA ASN A 387 -4.46 -28.06 1.05
C ASN A 387 -3.51 -26.86 0.91
N HIS A 388 -3.33 -26.31 -0.30
CA HIS A 388 -2.60 -25.05 -0.50
C HIS A 388 -3.31 -23.85 0.17
N ILE A 389 -4.63 -23.72 0.02
CA ILE A 389 -5.41 -22.62 0.62
C ILE A 389 -5.41 -22.68 2.15
N ASN A 390 -5.54 -23.87 2.72
CA ASN A 390 -5.63 -24.09 4.17
C ASN A 390 -4.27 -24.04 4.86
N SER A 391 -3.17 -24.29 4.13
CA SER A 391 -1.79 -24.12 4.62
C SER A 391 -1.31 -22.67 4.56
N TYR A 392 -2.00 -21.80 3.84
CA TYR A 392 -1.66 -20.38 3.77
C TYR A 392 -1.89 -19.70 5.12
N ALA A 393 -0.82 -19.15 5.71
CA ALA A 393 -0.93 -18.46 7.00
C ALA A 393 -1.59 -17.08 6.85
N ARG A 394 -2.26 -16.65 7.91
CA ARG A 394 -3.12 -15.46 7.86
C ARG A 394 -2.89 -14.63 9.10
N LYS A 395 -2.67 -13.33 8.90
CA LYS A 395 -2.53 -12.35 10.00
C LYS A 395 -3.68 -12.40 11.02
N LYS A 396 -4.91 -12.63 10.55
CA LYS A 396 -6.10 -12.76 11.42
C LYS A 396 -6.05 -13.98 12.36
N LEU A 397 -5.18 -14.95 12.07
CA LEU A 397 -4.99 -16.19 12.82
C LEU A 397 -3.66 -16.17 13.60
N ASN A 398 -3.13 -14.97 13.92
CA ASN A 398 -1.81 -14.79 14.52
C ASN A 398 -0.71 -15.51 13.73
N ASP A 399 -0.76 -15.34 12.41
CA ASP A 399 0.21 -15.90 11.46
C ASP A 399 0.29 -17.43 11.47
N ARG A 400 -0.76 -18.09 11.93
CA ARG A 400 -0.97 -19.54 11.75
C ARG A 400 -1.84 -19.82 10.53
N SER A 401 -1.74 -21.04 10.02
CA SER A 401 -2.58 -21.54 8.94
C SER A 401 -3.85 -22.20 9.46
N ALA A 402 -4.86 -22.32 8.61
CA ALA A 402 -6.16 -22.85 9.00
C ALA A 402 -6.08 -24.35 9.37
N ASN A 403 -5.24 -25.12 8.68
CA ASN A 403 -5.00 -26.53 9.00
C ASN A 403 -4.33 -26.73 10.37
N GLN A 404 -3.39 -25.85 10.76
CA GLN A 404 -2.75 -25.90 12.08
C GLN A 404 -3.78 -25.66 13.19
N LEU A 405 -4.64 -24.66 13.03
CA LEU A 405 -5.70 -24.39 14.01
C LEU A 405 -6.74 -25.51 14.06
N PHE A 406 -7.16 -26.02 12.91
CA PHE A 406 -8.10 -27.13 12.86
C PHE A 406 -7.55 -28.37 13.57
N SER A 407 -6.31 -28.74 13.29
CA SER A 407 -5.65 -29.89 13.92
C SER A 407 -5.45 -29.68 15.42
N PHE A 408 -5.16 -28.44 15.85
CA PHE A 408 -5.08 -28.08 17.26
C PHE A 408 -6.42 -28.25 18.00
N PHE A 409 -7.55 -27.90 17.38
CA PHE A 409 -8.87 -28.02 18.02
C PHE A 409 -9.46 -29.44 17.94
N HIS A 410 -9.24 -30.13 16.83
CA HIS A 410 -9.97 -31.37 16.48
C HIS A 410 -9.08 -32.62 16.39
N GLY A 411 -7.76 -32.46 16.45
CA GLY A 411 -6.77 -33.56 16.39
C GLY A 411 -6.30 -33.90 14.97
N ASP A 412 -5.05 -34.36 14.86
CA ASP A 412 -4.41 -34.70 13.58
C ASP A 412 -5.07 -35.90 12.88
N GLU A 413 -5.60 -36.86 13.63
CA GLU A 413 -6.31 -38.03 13.08
C GLU A 413 -7.56 -37.60 12.30
N VAL A 414 -8.32 -36.66 12.85
CA VAL A 414 -9.53 -36.11 12.21
C VAL A 414 -9.16 -35.32 10.96
N ALA A 415 -8.10 -34.51 11.04
CA ALA A 415 -7.59 -33.76 9.90
C ALA A 415 -7.15 -34.71 8.76
N THR A 416 -6.46 -35.80 9.10
CA THR A 416 -6.00 -36.82 8.15
C THR A 416 -7.18 -37.53 7.47
N LYS A 417 -8.22 -37.92 8.24
CA LYS A 417 -9.45 -38.51 7.67
C LYS A 417 -10.14 -37.58 6.66
N LEU A 418 -10.12 -36.27 6.92
CA LEU A 418 -10.67 -35.25 6.02
C LEU A 418 -9.76 -34.90 4.84
N GLY A 419 -8.65 -35.61 4.64
CA GLY A 419 -7.70 -35.37 3.54
C GLY A 419 -6.86 -34.10 3.70
N ILE A 420 -6.85 -33.49 4.90
CA ILE A 420 -6.13 -32.25 5.19
C ILE A 420 -4.64 -32.56 5.32
N LYS A 421 -3.83 -31.94 4.47
CA LYS A 421 -2.37 -32.06 4.47
C LYS A 421 -1.74 -30.68 4.56
N ALA A 422 -0.65 -30.58 5.31
CA ALA A 422 0.13 -29.35 5.39
C ALA A 422 1.08 -29.24 4.19
N ILE A 423 1.08 -28.05 3.58
CA ILE A 423 2.01 -27.66 2.53
C ILE A 423 3.03 -26.68 3.12
N PRO A 424 4.34 -26.89 2.94
CA PRO A 424 5.38 -25.95 3.37
C PRO A 424 5.14 -24.54 2.80
N SER A 425 5.36 -23.49 3.59
CA SER A 425 5.01 -22.11 3.23
C SER A 425 5.55 -21.67 1.87
N ASN A 426 6.79 -22.04 1.51
CA ASN A 426 7.44 -21.64 0.26
C ASN A 426 7.01 -22.49 -0.96
N GLU A 427 6.26 -23.57 -0.73
CA GLU A 427 5.68 -24.42 -1.79
C GLU A 427 4.22 -24.05 -2.09
N ILE A 428 3.65 -23.06 -1.38
CA ILE A 428 2.24 -22.70 -1.55
C ILE A 428 2.02 -21.94 -2.86
N ILE A 429 1.24 -22.54 -3.76
CA ILE A 429 0.79 -21.94 -5.02
C ILE A 429 -0.70 -21.56 -4.90
N LEU A 430 -1.02 -20.28 -5.13
CA LEU A 430 -2.37 -19.72 -5.08
C LEU A 430 -2.81 -19.15 -6.43
N LYS A 431 -2.34 -19.72 -7.52
CA LYS A 431 -2.64 -19.31 -8.90
C LYS A 431 -3.03 -20.52 -9.77
N PRO A 432 -3.59 -20.30 -10.98
CA PRO A 432 -4.13 -21.38 -11.81
C PRO A 432 -3.13 -22.46 -12.20
N GLU A 433 -1.83 -22.13 -12.21
CA GLU A 433 -0.74 -23.05 -12.53
C GLU A 433 -0.70 -24.26 -11.59
N LEU A 434 -1.26 -24.16 -10.38
CA LEU A 434 -1.35 -25.28 -9.44
C LEU A 434 -2.02 -26.52 -10.05
N LEU A 435 -3.06 -26.32 -10.86
CA LEU A 435 -3.88 -27.42 -11.41
C LEU A 435 -3.51 -27.79 -12.84
N ASN A 436 -2.51 -27.12 -13.42
CA ASN A 436 -2.02 -27.33 -14.78
C ASN A 436 -0.68 -28.12 -14.81
N GLN A 437 -0.29 -28.72 -13.68
CA GLN A 437 0.96 -29.48 -13.52
C GLN A 437 0.87 -30.89 -14.08
#